data_AF-A0A822D004-F1
#
_entry.id   AF-A0A822D004-F1
#
_cell.length_a   1.000
_cell.length_b   1.000
_cell.length_c   1.000
_cell.angle_alpha   90.00
_cell.angle_beta   90.00
_cell.angle_gamma   90.00
#
_symmetry.space_group_name_H-M   'P 1'
#
loop_
_entity.id
_entity.type
_entity.pdbx_description
1 polymer ?
#
loop_
_entity_poly.entity_id
_entity_poly.type
_entity_poly.pdbx_seq_one_letter_code
_entity_poly.pdbx_strand_id
1 'polypeptide(L)'
;MARYYLTRDVYKLIRISDDNFGTFGLSLGFSKFDTDLKDTITNILLSYVDKGIIQRLHDDWYVYEHCEVKLLNENRELSVDRFFGVFMLLVAGMILGIIILILEWLIFKYAVPYWRRRQWP
;
A
#
# COMPACT_ATOMS: atom_id res chain seq x y z
N MET A 1 -13.01 18.10 1.36
CA MET A 1 -13.34 17.18 2.48
C MET A 1 -12.91 15.73 2.23
N ALA A 2 -13.03 15.15 1.03
CA ALA A 2 -12.64 13.75 0.78
C ALA A 2 -11.17 13.43 1.16
N ARG A 3 -10.26 14.39 0.99
CA ARG A 3 -8.82 14.26 1.32
C ARG A 3 -8.54 14.01 2.81
N TYR A 4 -9.38 14.51 3.73
CA TYR A 4 -9.21 14.33 5.18
C TYR A 4 -9.45 12.89 5.64
N TYR A 5 -10.36 12.16 4.99
CA TYR A 5 -10.64 10.78 5.36
C TYR A 5 -9.52 9.81 4.94
N LEU A 6 -8.66 10.20 4.00
CA LEU A 6 -7.53 9.38 3.54
C LEU A 6 -6.40 9.30 4.56
N THR A 7 -6.19 10.36 5.34
CA THR A 7 -5.08 10.43 6.29
C THR A 7 -5.39 9.78 7.64
N ARG A 8 -6.64 9.42 7.89
CA ARG A 8 -7.10 8.84 9.17
C ARG A 8 -7.07 7.31 9.20
N ASP A 9 -7.24 6.63 8.07
CA ASP A 9 -7.32 5.17 8.01
C ASP A 9 -6.02 4.54 7.49
N VAL A 10 -5.15 4.09 8.39
CA VAL A 10 -3.81 3.51 8.10
C VAL A 10 -3.86 2.25 7.22
N TYR A 11 -5.01 1.56 7.15
CA TYR A 11 -5.18 0.32 6.39
C TYR A 11 -6.00 0.45 5.10
N LYS A 12 -6.31 1.68 4.65
CA LYS A 12 -7.23 1.89 3.52
C LYS A 12 -6.48 2.38 2.29
N LEU A 13 -6.38 1.50 1.28
CA LEU A 13 -5.72 1.72 -0.02
C LEU A 13 -6.48 2.67 -0.98
N ILE A 14 -7.27 3.62 -0.47
CA ILE A 14 -8.00 4.56 -1.33
C ILE A 14 -7.03 5.66 -1.76
N ARG A 15 -6.79 5.77 -3.06
CA ARG A 15 -6.13 6.92 -3.67
C ARG A 15 -7.17 7.73 -4.43
N ILE A 16 -7.26 9.02 -4.13
CA ILE A 16 -8.04 9.96 -4.94
C ILE A 16 -7.11 10.39 -6.09
N SER A 17 -7.60 10.26 -7.32
CA SER A 17 -6.94 10.79 -8.51
C SER A 17 -7.01 12.33 -8.46
N ASP A 18 -5.90 13.00 -8.78
CA ASP A 18 -5.71 14.46 -8.63
C ASP A 18 -6.37 15.26 -9.77
N ASP A 19 -7.42 14.73 -10.37
CA ASP A 19 -8.28 15.45 -11.29
C ASP A 19 -9.39 16.14 -10.49
N ASN A 20 -9.18 17.44 -10.25
CA ASN A 20 -10.19 18.30 -9.62
C ASN A 20 -11.39 18.46 -10.57
N PHE A 21 -12.34 17.53 -10.52
CA PHE A 21 -13.63 17.62 -11.21
C PHE A 21 -14.51 18.69 -10.53
N GLY A 22 -14.17 19.95 -10.78
CA GLY A 22 -14.93 21.14 -10.34
C GLY A 22 -14.40 21.77 -9.06
N THR A 23 -14.17 23.09 -9.12
CA THR A 23 -13.76 23.92 -7.98
C THR A 23 -14.97 24.37 -7.18
N PHE A 24 -15.55 23.45 -6.39
CA PHE A 24 -16.64 23.78 -5.47
C PHE A 24 -16.07 24.22 -4.12
N GLY A 25 -16.35 25.47 -3.73
CA GLY A 25 -16.00 26.03 -2.43
C GLY A 25 -17.13 25.87 -1.40
N LEU A 26 -16.77 25.76 -0.13
CA LEU A 26 -17.72 25.86 0.97
C LEU A 26 -18.07 27.33 1.19
N SER A 27 -19.36 27.65 1.35
CA SER A 27 -19.85 29.02 1.57
C SER A 27 -20.80 29.10 2.76
N LEU A 28 -20.92 30.29 3.33
CA LEU A 28 -21.90 30.60 4.37
C LEU A 28 -23.19 31.11 3.72
N GLY A 29 -24.32 30.53 4.10
CA GLY A 29 -25.65 30.96 3.64
C GLY A 29 -26.24 32.03 4.56
N PHE A 30 -26.72 33.14 3.98
CA PHE A 30 -27.40 34.22 4.69
C PHE A 30 -28.82 34.41 4.16
N SER A 31 -29.72 34.91 5.01
CA SER A 31 -31.07 35.30 4.58
C SER A 31 -31.01 36.48 3.61
N LYS A 32 -31.86 36.48 2.58
CA LYS A 32 -31.84 37.48 1.50
C LYS A 32 -32.09 38.92 1.99
N PHE A 33 -32.74 39.08 3.13
CA PHE A 33 -33.17 40.38 3.67
C PHE A 33 -32.17 41.03 4.64
N ASP A 34 -31.10 40.32 5.02
CA ASP A 34 -30.15 40.77 6.03
C ASP A 34 -28.76 41.01 5.39
N THR A 35 -28.68 42.11 4.64
CA THR A 35 -27.49 42.44 3.83
C THR A 35 -26.34 43.00 4.66
N ASP A 36 -26.65 43.73 5.72
CA ASP A 36 -25.65 44.37 6.59
C ASP A 36 -24.84 43.34 7.40
N LEU A 37 -25.53 42.30 7.88
CA LEU A 37 -24.91 41.16 8.56
C LEU A 37 -24.00 40.38 7.61
N LYS A 38 -24.44 40.14 6.37
CA LYS A 38 -23.66 39.45 5.35
C LYS A 38 -22.34 40.19 5.08
N ASP A 39 -22.40 41.50 4.88
CA ASP A 39 -21.22 42.29 4.52
C ASP A 39 -20.23 42.38 5.69
N THR A 40 -20.76 42.52 6.92
CA THR A 40 -19.96 42.51 8.15
C THR A 40 -19.23 41.17 8.33
N ILE A 41 -19.93 40.04 8.23
CA ILE A 41 -19.32 38.72 8.40
C ILE A 41 -18.35 38.39 7.26
N THR A 42 -18.67 38.81 6.03
CA THR A 42 -17.77 38.63 4.88
C THR A 42 -16.47 39.39 5.07
N ASN A 43 -16.53 40.64 5.56
CA ASN A 43 -15.34 41.44 5.84
C ASN A 43 -14.48 40.82 6.95
N ILE A 44 -15.11 40.34 8.03
CA ILE A 44 -14.41 39.63 9.11
C ILE A 44 -13.74 38.36 8.57
N LEU A 45 -14.43 37.57 7.75
CA LEU A 45 -13.88 36.35 7.15
C LEU A 45 -12.68 36.65 6.26
N LEU A 46 -12.77 37.69 5.41
CA LEU A 46 -11.66 38.15 4.60
C LEU A 46 -10.46 38.55 5.47
N SER A 47 -10.70 39.26 6.58
CA SER A 47 -9.63 39.62 7.51
C SER A 47 -8.94 38.40 8.15
N TYR A 48 -9.67 37.31 8.38
CA TYR A 48 -9.10 36.06 8.90
C TYR A 48 -8.31 35.28 7.86
N VAL A 49 -8.74 35.32 6.60
CA VAL A 49 -7.99 34.75 5.47
C VAL A 49 -6.68 35.53 5.25
N ASP A 50 -6.74 36.87 5.23
CA ASP A 50 -5.58 37.74 5.02
C ASP A 50 -4.53 37.59 6.15
N LYS A 51 -4.99 37.45 7.39
CA LYS A 51 -4.12 37.15 8.55
C LYS A 51 -3.57 35.72 8.56
N GLY A 52 -3.97 34.86 7.61
CA GLY A 52 -3.55 33.46 7.53
C GLY A 52 -4.06 32.58 8.66
N ILE A 53 -5.07 33.02 9.41
CA ILE A 53 -5.62 32.26 10.54
C ILE A 53 -6.32 30.99 10.04
N ILE A 54 -7.02 31.09 8.91
CA ILE A 54 -7.67 29.95 8.25
C ILE A 54 -6.64 28.90 7.81
N GLN A 55 -5.45 29.32 7.36
CA GLN A 55 -4.38 28.40 6.99
C GLN A 55 -3.83 27.65 8.21
N ARG A 56 -3.63 28.34 9.34
CA ARG A 56 -3.19 27.70 10.59
C ARG A 56 -4.22 26.69 11.09
N LEU A 57 -5.51 27.03 11.05
CA LEU A 57 -6.59 26.10 11.36
C LEU A 57 -6.60 24.89 10.42
N HIS A 58 -6.27 25.09 9.14
CA HIS A 58 -6.15 23.99 8.19
C HIS A 58 -4.99 23.07 8.56
N ASP A 59 -3.84 23.63 8.88
CA ASP A 59 -2.64 22.85 9.22
C ASP A 59 -2.86 22.08 10.54
N ASP A 60 -3.45 22.71 11.56
CA ASP A 60 -3.71 22.06 12.86
C ASP A 60 -4.74 20.93 12.79
N TRP A 61 -5.78 21.06 11.96
CA TRP A 61 -6.92 20.12 11.96
C TRP A 61 -6.96 19.16 10.77
N TYR A 62 -6.40 19.54 9.62
CA TYR A 62 -6.48 18.75 8.38
C TYR A 62 -5.16 18.12 7.97
N VAL A 63 -4.02 18.69 8.37
CA VAL A 63 -2.71 18.09 8.11
C VAL A 63 -2.40 17.13 9.26
N TYR A 64 -2.90 15.91 9.14
CA TYR A 64 -2.50 14.85 10.06
C TYR A 64 -1.02 14.52 9.80
N GLU A 65 -0.18 14.80 10.80
CA GLU A 65 1.28 14.76 10.74
C GLU A 65 1.87 13.39 10.36
N HIS A 66 1.06 12.33 10.32
CA HIS A 66 1.53 10.95 10.16
C HIS A 66 0.76 10.15 9.09
N CYS A 67 0.44 10.75 7.94
CA CYS A 67 0.39 9.93 6.74
C CYS A 67 1.81 9.86 6.21
N GLU A 68 2.57 8.87 6.67
CA GLU A 68 3.89 8.58 6.13
C GLU A 68 3.76 8.30 4.63
N VAL A 69 3.86 9.36 3.83
CA VAL A 69 4.31 9.30 2.43
C VAL A 69 5.79 8.91 2.37
N LYS A 70 6.25 8.05 3.29
CA LYS A 70 7.42 7.18 3.10
C LYS A 70 7.17 6.12 2.04
N LEU A 71 5.97 6.06 1.45
CA LEU A 71 5.63 5.04 0.47
C LEU A 71 6.18 5.22 -0.96
N LEU A 72 7.03 6.22 -1.22
CA LEU A 72 7.64 6.35 -2.56
C LEU A 72 9.13 6.70 -2.60
N ASN A 73 9.77 7.01 -1.47
CA ASN A 73 11.19 7.41 -1.50
C ASN A 73 12.06 6.79 -0.40
N GLU A 74 11.51 5.92 0.46
CA GLU A 74 12.37 5.00 1.19
C GLU A 74 12.78 3.92 0.20
N ASN A 75 14.01 4.09 -0.28
CA ASN A 75 14.84 3.12 -1.00
C ASN A 75 14.12 1.80 -1.26
N ARG A 76 13.95 1.45 -2.55
CA ARG A 76 13.87 0.05 -2.96
C ARG A 76 15.20 -0.65 -2.59
N GLU A 77 15.57 -0.69 -1.32
CA GLU A 77 16.41 -1.74 -0.79
C GLU A 77 15.71 -3.01 -1.22
N LEU A 78 16.45 -3.84 -1.96
CA LEU A 78 15.94 -5.03 -2.58
C LEU A 78 15.54 -6.00 -1.47
N SER A 79 14.33 -5.78 -0.94
CA SER A 79 13.78 -6.56 0.15
C SER A 79 13.73 -8.01 -0.27
N VAL A 80 14.17 -8.85 0.66
CA VAL A 80 14.34 -10.29 0.58
C VAL A 80 13.07 -11.00 0.05
N ASP A 81 11.92 -10.31 0.09
CA ASP A 81 10.64 -10.72 -0.49
C ASP A 81 10.71 -11.14 -1.97
N ARG A 82 11.53 -10.48 -2.79
CA ARG A 82 11.64 -10.87 -4.22
C ARG A 82 12.43 -12.15 -4.45
N PHE A 83 13.32 -12.53 -3.53
CA PHE A 83 14.14 -13.74 -3.65
C PHE A 83 13.48 -14.99 -3.06
N PHE A 84 12.33 -14.83 -2.38
CA PHE A 84 11.60 -15.94 -1.77
C PHE A 84 11.23 -17.03 -2.77
N GLY A 85 10.80 -16.63 -3.99
CA GLY A 85 10.47 -17.59 -5.05
C GLY A 85 11.67 -18.41 -5.53
N VAL A 86 12.85 -17.80 -5.61
CA VAL A 86 14.09 -18.49 -6.03
C VAL A 86 14.56 -19.46 -4.95
N PHE A 87 14.46 -19.05 -3.68
CA PHE A 87 14.82 -19.92 -2.55
C PHE A 87 13.89 -21.14 -2.45
N MET A 88 12.58 -20.95 -2.65
CA MET A 88 11.64 -22.07 -2.69
C MET A 88 11.93 -23.06 -3.82
N LEU A 89 12.24 -22.57 -5.03
CA LEU A 89 12.60 -23.41 -6.16
C LEU A 89 13.88 -24.22 -5.90
N LEU A 90 14.87 -23.59 -5.27
CA LEU A 90 16.14 -24.24 -4.96
C LEU A 90 15.97 -25.37 -3.92
N VAL A 91 15.21 -25.11 -2.86
CA VAL A 91 14.89 -26.14 -1.85
C VAL A 91 14.09 -27.30 -2.47
N ALA A 92 13.09 -27.00 -3.30
CA ALA A 92 12.31 -28.02 -3.99
C ALA A 92 13.18 -28.89 -4.92
N GLY A 93 14.09 -28.27 -5.68
CA GLY A 93 15.04 -28.98 -6.54
C GLY A 93 15.98 -29.89 -5.76
N MET A 94 16.46 -29.43 -4.60
CA MET A 94 17.32 -30.23 -3.73
C MET A 94 16.60 -31.47 -3.18
N ILE A 95 15.34 -31.31 -2.73
CA ILE A 95 14.52 -32.42 -2.24
C ILE A 95 14.25 -33.43 -3.36
N LEU A 96 13.84 -32.96 -4.55
CA LEU A 96 13.62 -33.84 -5.70
C LEU A 96 14.89 -34.59 -6.12
N GLY A 97 16.04 -33.91 -6.11
CA GLY A 97 17.34 -34.54 -6.40
C GLY A 97 17.67 -35.68 -5.42
N ILE A 98 17.45 -35.46 -4.12
CA ILE A 98 17.66 -36.50 -3.10
C ILE A 98 16.72 -37.70 -3.32
N ILE A 99 15.45 -37.46 -3.67
CA ILE A 99 14.49 -38.54 -3.94
C ILE A 99 14.94 -39.39 -5.13
N ILE A 100 15.40 -38.77 -6.21
CA ILE A 100 15.89 -39.47 -7.40
C ILE A 100 17.12 -40.32 -7.06
N LEU A 101 18.07 -39.77 -6.29
CA LEU A 101 19.26 -40.48 -5.81
C LEU A 101 18.91 -41.73 -4.99
N ILE A 102 17.93 -41.61 -4.08
CA ILE A 102 17.47 -42.75 -3.27
C ILE A 102 16.82 -43.81 -4.17
N LEU A 103 16.01 -43.39 -5.14
CA LEU A 103 15.32 -44.29 -6.06
C LEU A 103 16.34 -45.06 -6.91
N GLU A 104 17.36 -44.39 -7.44
CA GLU A 104 18.45 -45.01 -8.17
C GLU A 104 19.21 -46.02 -7.30
N TRP A 105 19.57 -45.63 -6.08
CA TRP A 105 20.23 -46.54 -5.14
C TRP A 105 19.39 -47.79 -4.86
N LEU A 106 18.07 -47.63 -4.73
CA LEU A 106 17.13 -48.72 -4.49
C LEU A 106 16.99 -49.64 -5.72
N ILE A 107 16.96 -49.09 -6.94
CA ILE A 107 17.01 -49.87 -8.19
C ILE A 107 18.31 -50.65 -8.28
N PHE A 108 19.47 -50.03 -8.05
CA PHE A 108 20.76 -50.72 -8.07
C PHE A 108 20.85 -51.83 -7.04
N LYS A 109 20.33 -51.59 -5.82
CA LYS A 109 20.37 -52.57 -4.73
C LYS A 109 19.36 -53.70 -4.91
N TYR A 110 18.16 -53.43 -5.41
CA TYR A 110 17.06 -54.41 -5.44
C TYR A 110 16.70 -54.89 -6.84
N ALA A 111 16.64 -54.02 -7.85
CA ALA A 111 16.30 -54.43 -9.21
C ALA A 111 17.42 -55.29 -9.84
N VAL A 112 18.70 -54.94 -9.63
CA VAL A 112 19.83 -55.71 -10.18
C VAL A 112 19.87 -57.16 -9.67
N PRO A 113 19.81 -57.46 -8.35
CA PRO A 113 19.77 -58.85 -7.88
C PRO A 113 18.43 -59.54 -8.17
N TYR A 114 17.33 -58.80 -8.28
CA TYR A 114 16.04 -59.38 -8.67
C TYR A 114 16.03 -59.84 -10.14
N TRP A 115 16.59 -59.03 -11.05
CA TRP A 115 16.73 -59.37 -12.46
C TRP A 115 17.76 -60.48 -12.68
N ARG A 116 18.86 -60.45 -11.91
CA ARG A 116 19.86 -61.53 -11.94
C ARG A 116 19.27 -62.87 -11.49
N ARG A 117 18.36 -62.90 -10.51
CA ARG A 117 17.69 -64.15 -10.09
C ARG A 117 16.63 -64.67 -11.07
N ARG A 118 16.07 -63.81 -11.93
CA ARG A 118 15.09 -64.21 -12.97
C ARG A 118 15.71 -64.68 -14.29
N GLN A 119 16.98 -64.38 -14.54
CA GLN A 119 17.67 -64.69 -15.82
C GLN A 119 18.57 -65.95 -15.77
N TRP A 120 18.64 -66.68 -14.66
CA TRP A 120 19.22 -68.02 -14.70
C TRP A 120 18.13 -69.00 -15.18
N PRO A 121 18.40 -69.79 -16.25
CA PRO A 121 17.47 -70.81 -16.73
C PRO A 121 17.19 -71.89 -15.69
#